data_AF-A0A947FWV1-F1
#
_entry.id   AF-A0A947FWV1-F1
#
_cell.length_a   1.000
_cell.length_b   1.000
_cell.length_c   1.000
_cell.angle_alpha   90.00
_cell.angle_beta   90.00
_cell.angle_gamma   90.00
#
_symmetry.space_group_name_H-M   'P 1'
#
loop_
_entity.id
_entity.type
_entity.pdbx_description
1 polymer ?
#
loop_
_entity_poly.entity_id
_entity_poly.type
_entity_poly.pdbx_seq_one_letter_code
_entity_poly.pdbx_strand_id
1 'polypeptide(L)'
;MPDRPDYAKPKSEARVRIRVRLALMLVAFGVGAWVYASGTHAATDPAEMRAWLQQAGAWGGVLFISAYCVLQPLGVRSLFFLLTAPLVWEPATAFALSWAGTVAASVAAFAFARFVARGWVQRRLPPGIRQLDDRLALRGLRTVLLLRLLFYTAPTLQFALGVSRVKLGSFLAGTIVGVIPFTLLTTLLGVQLNAWLEANPISTWPWDRFGPLILLTLGAILLVAFHFIRRWQGRLSFEHTGRVDLHLEQEP
;
A
#
# COMPACT_ATOMS: atom_id res chain seq x y z
N MET A 1 43.73 3.87 14.97
CA MET A 1 42.28 3.68 15.16
C MET A 1 41.71 3.07 13.88
N PRO A 2 41.01 1.92 13.91
CA PRO A 2 40.50 1.31 12.69
C PRO A 2 39.25 2.04 12.19
N ASP A 3 39.23 2.21 10.88
CA ASP A 3 38.26 2.91 10.04
C ASP A 3 36.82 2.42 10.25
N ARG A 4 35.89 3.34 10.54
CA ARG A 4 34.45 3.03 10.65
C ARG A 4 33.81 3.25 9.27
N PRO A 5 33.17 2.24 8.66
CA PRO A 5 32.54 2.42 7.35
C PRO A 5 31.38 3.42 7.43
N ASP A 6 31.46 4.47 6.61
CA ASP A 6 30.44 5.48 6.43
C ASP A 6 29.16 4.86 5.83
N TYR A 7 28.07 4.87 6.61
CA TYR A 7 26.75 4.36 6.21
C TYR A 7 25.82 5.49 5.73
N ALA A 8 26.29 6.39 4.87
CA ALA A 8 25.40 7.26 4.10
C ALA A 8 24.50 6.44 3.16
N LYS A 9 23.19 6.37 3.47
CA LYS A 9 22.16 5.74 2.61
C LYS A 9 21.84 6.74 1.49
N PRO A 10 21.75 6.35 0.19
CA PRO A 10 21.60 7.30 -0.90
C PRO A 10 20.22 7.99 -0.82
N LYS A 11 20.23 9.31 -0.58
CA LYS A 11 19.05 10.19 -0.45
C LYS A 11 18.17 10.23 -1.72
N SER A 12 18.62 9.67 -2.84
CA SER A 12 17.92 9.67 -4.14
C SER A 12 16.72 8.72 -4.17
N GLU A 13 16.84 7.50 -3.64
CA GLU A 13 15.77 6.49 -3.77
C GLU A 13 14.50 6.84 -2.99
N ALA A 14 14.62 7.47 -1.82
CA ALA A 14 13.48 7.89 -1.01
C ALA A 14 12.70 9.02 -1.70
N ARG A 15 13.42 9.95 -2.35
CA ARG A 15 12.83 11.08 -3.09
C ARG A 15 12.12 10.60 -4.35
N VAL A 16 12.68 9.61 -5.06
CA VAL A 16 12.07 9.00 -6.24
C VAL A 16 10.76 8.30 -5.87
N ARG A 17 10.73 7.50 -4.80
CA ARG A 17 9.50 6.81 -4.35
C ARG A 17 8.38 7.80 -3.95
N ILE A 18 8.74 8.92 -3.32
CA ILE A 18 7.78 9.98 -2.97
C ILE A 18 7.26 10.67 -4.23
N ARG A 19 8.12 11.02 -5.19
CA ARG A 19 7.71 11.65 -6.46
C ARG A 19 6.82 10.74 -7.29
N VAL A 20 7.11 9.45 -7.36
CA VAL A 20 6.27 8.46 -8.06
C VAL A 20 4.89 8.35 -7.38
N ARG A 21 4.83 8.28 -6.04
CA ARG A 21 3.55 8.28 -5.31
C ARG A 21 2.75 9.55 -5.52
N LEU A 22 3.41 10.71 -5.50
CA LEU A 22 2.76 11.99 -5.77
C LEU A 22 2.27 12.09 -7.21
N ALA A 23 3.06 11.65 -8.18
CA ALA A 23 2.66 11.61 -9.58
C ALA A 23 1.45 10.70 -9.78
N LEU A 24 1.42 9.53 -9.15
CA LEU A 24 0.27 8.62 -9.20
C LEU A 24 -0.97 9.19 -8.50
N MET A 25 -0.81 9.86 -7.36
CA MET A 25 -1.90 10.58 -6.70
C MET A 25 -2.43 11.73 -7.57
N LEU A 26 -1.54 12.45 -8.26
CA LEU A 26 -1.90 13.49 -9.22
C LEU A 26 -2.62 12.94 -10.45
N VAL A 27 -2.19 11.77 -10.96
CA VAL A 27 -2.86 11.08 -12.06
C VAL A 27 -4.24 10.59 -11.61
N ALA A 28 -4.34 9.95 -10.44
CA ALA A 28 -5.64 9.53 -9.90
C ALA A 28 -6.58 10.72 -9.64
N PHE A 29 -6.04 11.84 -9.15
CA PHE A 29 -6.77 13.09 -8.98
C PHE A 29 -7.19 13.69 -10.33
N GLY A 30 -6.31 13.70 -11.32
CA GLY A 30 -6.60 14.17 -12.68
C GLY A 30 -7.67 13.34 -13.37
N VAL A 31 -7.62 12.01 -13.21
CA VAL A 31 -8.67 11.10 -13.69
C VAL A 31 -9.98 11.36 -12.98
N GLY A 32 -9.99 11.49 -11.64
CA GLY A 32 -11.20 11.81 -10.87
C GLY A 32 -11.80 13.18 -11.22
N ALA A 33 -10.96 14.20 -11.38
CA ALA A 33 -11.37 15.54 -11.78
C ALA A 33 -11.88 15.57 -13.22
N TRP A 34 -11.26 14.81 -14.13
CA TRP A 34 -11.74 14.65 -15.49
C TRP A 34 -13.07 13.91 -15.54
N VAL A 35 -13.25 12.83 -14.77
CA VAL A 35 -14.54 12.11 -14.65
C VAL A 35 -15.66 13.02 -14.11
N TYR A 36 -15.34 13.87 -13.15
CA TYR A 36 -16.28 14.86 -12.62
C TYR A 36 -16.60 15.95 -13.66
N ALA A 37 -15.58 16.55 -14.28
CA ALA A 37 -15.74 17.64 -15.24
C ALA A 37 -16.34 17.22 -16.59
N SER A 38 -16.13 15.96 -17.00
CA SER A 38 -16.67 15.42 -18.26
C SER A 38 -18.14 14.99 -18.16
N GLY A 39 -18.76 15.05 -16.98
CA GLY A 39 -20.13 14.56 -16.81
C GLY A 39 -20.24 13.02 -16.87
N THR A 40 -19.14 12.30 -17.00
CA THR A 40 -19.14 10.82 -17.10
C THR A 40 -19.62 10.15 -15.81
N HIS A 41 -19.60 10.83 -14.67
CA HIS A 41 -20.27 10.37 -13.45
C HIS A 41 -21.78 10.17 -13.61
N ALA A 42 -22.42 10.88 -14.56
CA ALA A 42 -23.83 10.71 -14.92
C ALA A 42 -24.05 9.69 -16.04
N ALA A 43 -23.00 9.36 -16.82
CA ALA A 43 -23.07 8.42 -17.95
C ALA A 43 -22.46 7.03 -17.66
N THR A 44 -21.68 6.89 -16.58
CA THR A 44 -21.09 5.60 -16.17
C THR A 44 -22.05 4.96 -15.20
N ASP A 45 -23.04 4.25 -15.71
CA ASP A 45 -23.88 3.40 -14.87
C ASP A 45 -22.97 2.36 -14.20
N PRO A 46 -22.89 2.30 -12.86
CA PRO A 46 -22.17 1.23 -12.18
C PRO A 46 -22.61 -0.16 -12.66
N ALA A 47 -23.87 -0.30 -13.11
CA ALA A 47 -24.37 -1.52 -13.72
C ALA A 47 -23.69 -1.89 -15.05
N GLU A 48 -23.37 -0.92 -15.91
CA GLU A 48 -22.63 -1.19 -17.16
C GLU A 48 -21.18 -1.61 -16.88
N MET A 49 -20.52 -0.99 -15.91
CA MET A 49 -19.17 -1.37 -15.50
C MET A 49 -19.15 -2.77 -14.88
N ARG A 50 -20.15 -3.11 -14.06
CA ARG A 50 -20.38 -4.46 -13.52
C ARG A 50 -20.59 -5.45 -14.66
N ALA A 51 -21.47 -5.15 -15.60
CA ALA A 51 -21.76 -6.01 -16.74
C ALA A 51 -20.52 -6.26 -17.60
N TRP A 52 -19.71 -5.23 -17.86
CA TRP A 52 -18.46 -5.37 -18.61
C TRP A 52 -17.44 -6.28 -17.90
N LEU A 53 -17.27 -6.10 -16.58
CA LEU A 53 -16.39 -6.93 -15.77
C LEU A 53 -16.89 -8.38 -15.62
N GLN A 54 -18.20 -8.59 -15.58
CA GLN A 54 -18.82 -9.91 -15.54
C GLN A 54 -18.74 -10.62 -16.91
N GLN A 55 -18.96 -9.90 -18.01
CA GLN A 55 -18.80 -10.42 -19.37
C GLN A 55 -17.35 -10.79 -19.68
N ALA A 56 -16.37 -10.10 -19.10
CA ALA A 56 -14.96 -10.48 -19.18
C ALA A 56 -14.65 -11.82 -18.49
N GLY A 57 -15.57 -12.37 -17.67
CA GLY A 57 -15.44 -13.67 -17.03
C GLY A 57 -14.14 -13.82 -16.23
N ALA A 58 -13.36 -14.85 -16.55
CA ALA A 58 -12.08 -15.13 -15.88
C ALA A 58 -11.06 -13.98 -16.02
N TRP A 59 -11.08 -13.24 -17.13
CA TRP A 59 -10.18 -12.12 -17.36
C TRP A 59 -10.46 -10.92 -16.43
N GLY A 60 -11.71 -10.70 -16.05
CA GLY A 60 -12.08 -9.70 -15.05
C GLY A 60 -11.42 -9.96 -13.70
N GLY A 61 -11.41 -11.23 -13.27
CA GLY A 61 -10.71 -11.65 -12.05
C GLY A 61 -9.18 -11.51 -12.13
N VAL A 62 -8.59 -11.87 -13.27
CA VAL A 62 -7.14 -11.71 -13.50
C VAL A 62 -6.74 -10.23 -13.47
N LEU A 63 -7.51 -9.35 -14.10
CA LEU A 63 -7.28 -7.90 -14.07
C LEU A 63 -7.40 -7.36 -12.65
N PHE A 64 -8.40 -7.80 -11.88
CA PHE A 64 -8.58 -7.40 -10.49
C PHE A 64 -7.37 -7.81 -9.62
N ILE A 65 -6.93 -9.06 -9.70
CA ILE A 65 -5.76 -9.56 -8.95
C ILE A 65 -4.48 -8.82 -9.37
N SER A 66 -4.32 -8.58 -10.68
CA SER A 66 -3.17 -7.84 -11.21
C SER A 66 -3.14 -6.40 -10.69
N ALA A 67 -4.30 -5.72 -10.72
CA ALA A 67 -4.46 -4.39 -10.14
C ALA A 67 -4.14 -4.39 -8.65
N TYR A 68 -4.60 -5.39 -7.90
CA TYR A 68 -4.29 -5.56 -6.48
C TYR A 68 -2.76 -5.62 -6.26
N CYS A 69 -2.06 -6.49 -6.98
CA CYS A 69 -0.62 -6.67 -6.87
C CYS A 69 0.19 -5.42 -7.22
N VAL A 70 -0.24 -4.65 -8.23
CA VAL A 70 0.47 -3.46 -8.70
C VAL A 70 0.18 -2.24 -7.84
N LEU A 71 -1.08 -2.04 -7.44
CA LEU A 71 -1.52 -0.84 -6.73
C LEU A 71 -1.20 -0.88 -5.23
N GLN A 72 -1.12 -2.07 -4.61
CA GLN A 72 -0.81 -2.18 -3.18
C GLN A 72 0.58 -1.60 -2.83
N PRO A 73 1.67 -1.88 -3.56
CA PRO A 73 2.97 -1.22 -3.37
C PRO A 73 2.94 0.32 -3.56
N LEU A 74 2.03 0.80 -4.41
CA LEU A 74 1.87 2.22 -4.73
C LEU A 74 1.15 3.01 -3.62
N GLY A 75 0.64 2.31 -2.60
CA GLY A 75 0.02 2.90 -1.41
C GLY A 75 -1.48 2.70 -1.34
N VAL A 76 -2.08 2.00 -2.30
CA VAL A 76 -3.50 1.61 -2.23
C VAL A 76 -3.65 0.55 -1.14
N ARG A 77 -4.54 0.79 -0.18
CA ARG A 77 -4.77 -0.16 0.91
C ARG A 77 -5.57 -1.36 0.41
N SER A 78 -5.21 -2.56 0.86
CA SER A 78 -5.95 -3.82 0.63
C SER A 78 -7.46 -3.67 0.85
N LEU A 79 -7.86 -2.90 1.85
CA LEU A 79 -9.27 -2.67 2.20
C LEU A 79 -10.09 -2.10 1.03
N PHE A 80 -9.49 -1.28 0.17
CA PHE A 80 -10.15 -0.74 -1.01
C PHE A 80 -10.66 -1.87 -1.90
N PHE A 81 -9.78 -2.79 -2.29
CA PHE A 81 -10.11 -3.94 -3.13
C PHE A 81 -11.16 -4.84 -2.48
N LEU A 82 -10.99 -5.14 -1.18
CA LEU A 82 -11.90 -5.98 -0.40
C LEU A 82 -13.32 -5.43 -0.36
N LEU A 83 -13.48 -4.10 -0.25
CA LEU A 83 -14.80 -3.46 -0.24
C LEU A 83 -15.38 -3.32 -1.63
N THR A 84 -14.56 -3.12 -2.67
CA THR A 84 -15.04 -2.95 -4.04
C THR A 84 -15.40 -4.26 -4.75
N ALA A 85 -14.82 -5.40 -4.36
CA ALA A 85 -15.12 -6.67 -5.03
C ALA A 85 -16.59 -7.11 -4.88
N PRO A 86 -17.23 -7.00 -3.70
CA PRO A 86 -18.66 -7.31 -3.53
C PRO A 86 -19.61 -6.33 -4.26
N LEU A 87 -19.10 -5.18 -4.70
CA LEU A 87 -19.85 -4.27 -5.55
C LEU A 87 -19.87 -4.73 -7.02
N VAL A 88 -19.09 -5.73 -7.40
CA VAL A 88 -18.96 -6.17 -8.80
C VAL A 88 -19.35 -7.63 -8.98
N TRP A 89 -18.91 -8.48 -8.07
CA TRP A 89 -19.14 -9.92 -8.12
C TRP A 89 -20.02 -10.39 -6.97
N GLU A 90 -20.66 -11.54 -7.17
CA GLU A 90 -21.38 -12.24 -6.12
C GLU A 90 -20.48 -12.55 -4.91
N PRO A 91 -21.04 -12.68 -3.69
CA PRO A 91 -20.26 -12.77 -2.46
C PRO A 91 -19.15 -13.83 -2.47
N ALA A 92 -19.43 -15.02 -3.03
CA ALA A 92 -18.47 -16.11 -3.09
C ALA A 92 -17.28 -15.79 -4.01
N THR A 93 -17.55 -15.26 -5.20
CA THR A 93 -16.53 -14.85 -6.17
C THR A 93 -15.75 -13.64 -5.68
N ALA A 94 -16.43 -12.66 -5.08
CA ALA A 94 -15.80 -11.49 -4.47
C ALA A 94 -14.82 -11.88 -3.35
N PHE A 95 -15.22 -12.82 -2.48
CA PHE A 95 -14.34 -13.39 -1.46
C PHE A 95 -13.14 -14.09 -2.09
N ALA A 96 -13.37 -14.99 -3.04
CA ALA A 96 -12.31 -15.77 -3.68
C ALA A 96 -11.28 -14.88 -4.39
N LEU A 97 -11.73 -13.88 -5.14
CA LEU A 97 -10.86 -12.92 -5.84
C LEU A 97 -10.10 -12.02 -4.85
N SER A 98 -10.77 -11.51 -3.82
CA SER A 98 -10.12 -10.69 -2.78
C SER A 98 -9.08 -11.48 -2.00
N TRP A 99 -9.39 -12.74 -1.66
CA TRP A 99 -8.49 -13.65 -0.97
C TRP A 99 -7.28 -13.99 -1.84
N ALA A 100 -7.50 -14.42 -3.08
CA ALA A 100 -6.45 -14.73 -4.03
C ALA A 100 -5.56 -13.52 -4.32
N GLY A 101 -6.15 -12.34 -4.52
CA GLY A 101 -5.42 -11.08 -4.70
C GLY A 101 -4.55 -10.72 -3.51
N THR A 102 -5.10 -10.87 -2.29
CA THR A 102 -4.36 -10.62 -1.04
C THR A 102 -3.16 -11.55 -0.86
N VAL A 103 -3.35 -12.84 -1.19
CA VAL A 103 -2.27 -13.85 -1.13
C VAL A 103 -1.23 -13.56 -2.20
N ALA A 104 -1.63 -13.33 -3.46
CA ALA A 104 -0.72 -13.05 -4.57
C ALA A 104 0.13 -11.80 -4.31
N ALA A 105 -0.50 -10.70 -3.87
CA ALA A 105 0.21 -9.48 -3.55
C ALA A 105 1.14 -9.65 -2.34
N SER A 106 0.73 -10.45 -1.34
CA SER A 106 1.60 -10.82 -0.22
C SER A 106 2.82 -11.63 -0.63
N VAL A 107 2.65 -12.57 -1.55
CA VAL A 107 3.76 -13.37 -2.08
C VAL A 107 4.70 -12.48 -2.90
N ALA A 108 4.17 -11.61 -3.75
CA ALA A 108 4.97 -10.65 -4.52
C ALA A 108 5.79 -9.72 -3.61
N ALA A 109 5.16 -9.14 -2.58
CA ALA A 109 5.83 -8.29 -1.61
C ALA A 109 6.90 -9.05 -0.81
N PHE A 110 6.60 -10.28 -0.38
CA PHE A 110 7.55 -11.14 0.32
C PHE A 110 8.76 -11.47 -0.57
N ALA A 111 8.53 -11.88 -1.82
CA ALA A 111 9.57 -12.18 -2.79
C ALA A 111 10.45 -10.94 -3.05
N PHE A 112 9.83 -9.77 -3.27
CA PHE A 112 10.55 -8.52 -3.44
C PHE A 112 11.44 -8.20 -2.22
N ALA A 113 10.89 -8.31 -1.01
CA ALA A 113 11.66 -8.08 0.22
C ALA A 113 12.82 -9.08 0.38
N ARG A 114 12.58 -10.36 0.04
CA ARG A 114 13.55 -11.46 0.13
C ARG A 114 14.72 -11.31 -0.83
N PHE A 115 14.43 -11.01 -2.10
CA PHE A 115 15.44 -11.02 -3.16
C PHE A 115 16.08 -9.65 -3.36
N VAL A 116 15.32 -8.57 -3.20
CA VAL A 116 15.80 -7.21 -3.48
C VAL A 116 16.24 -6.49 -2.19
N ALA A 117 15.43 -6.55 -1.13
CA ALA A 117 15.69 -5.74 0.07
C ALA A 117 16.61 -6.42 1.10
N ARG A 118 16.65 -7.76 1.15
CA ARG A 118 17.31 -8.52 2.22
C ARG A 118 18.79 -8.14 2.39
N GLY A 119 19.55 -8.02 1.31
CA GLY A 119 20.98 -7.66 1.37
C GLY A 119 21.23 -6.26 1.94
N TRP A 120 20.38 -5.28 1.61
CA TRP A 120 20.46 -3.92 2.13
C TRP A 120 19.98 -3.82 3.58
N VAL A 121 18.92 -4.54 3.93
CA VAL A 121 18.33 -4.50 5.28
C VAL A 121 19.23 -5.24 6.29
N GLN A 122 19.80 -6.40 5.95
CA GLN A 122 20.66 -7.17 6.86
C GLN A 122 21.94 -6.44 7.27
N ARG A 123 22.44 -5.50 6.45
CA ARG A 123 23.58 -4.63 6.78
C ARG A 123 23.22 -3.49 7.74
N ARG A 124 21.93 -3.21 7.92
CA ARG A 124 21.40 -2.09 8.73
C ARG A 124 20.70 -2.55 10.00
N LEU A 125 20.56 -3.87 10.23
CA LEU A 125 19.89 -4.40 11.42
C LEU A 125 20.83 -4.39 12.63
N PRO A 126 20.37 -3.91 13.81
CA PRO A 126 21.07 -4.09 15.07
C PRO A 126 21.23 -5.58 15.42
N PRO A 127 22.34 -5.97 16.09
CA PRO A 127 22.62 -7.36 16.44
C PRO A 127 21.53 -8.02 17.33
N GLY A 128 20.79 -7.24 18.14
CA GLY A 128 19.68 -7.75 18.94
C GLY A 128 18.49 -8.29 18.14
N ILE A 129 18.23 -7.76 16.93
CA ILE A 129 17.14 -8.26 16.06
C ILE A 129 17.54 -9.56 15.35
N ARG A 130 18.85 -9.80 15.16
CA ARG A 130 19.33 -11.06 14.55
C ARG A 130 19.03 -12.29 15.41
N GLN A 131 19.06 -12.18 16.75
CA GLN A 131 18.73 -13.31 17.64
C GLN A 131 17.22 -13.63 17.65
N LEU A 132 16.37 -12.65 17.34
CA LEU A 132 14.93 -12.87 17.18
C LEU A 132 14.61 -13.63 15.88
N ASP A 133 15.41 -13.41 14.83
CA ASP A 133 15.29 -14.05 13.51
C ASP A 133 15.45 -15.59 13.59
N ASP A 134 16.34 -16.09 14.46
CA ASP A 134 16.56 -17.53 14.62
C ASP A 134 15.41 -18.22 15.38
N ARG A 135 14.78 -17.53 16.35
CA ARG A 135 13.58 -18.03 17.05
C ARG A 135 12.34 -18.01 16.14
N LEU A 136 12.25 -17.01 15.25
CA LEU A 136 11.19 -16.92 14.23
C LEU A 136 11.29 -18.04 13.19
N ALA A 137 12.49 -18.51 12.87
CA ALA A 137 12.69 -19.62 11.93
C ALA A 137 12.11 -20.96 12.44
N LEU A 138 12.14 -21.20 13.76
CA LEU A 138 11.69 -22.47 14.37
C LEU A 138 10.16 -22.59 14.47
N ARG A 139 9.41 -21.48 14.52
CA ARG A 139 7.93 -21.46 14.63
C ARG A 139 7.26 -20.56 13.59
N GLY A 140 7.89 -20.38 12.42
CA GLY A 140 7.49 -19.40 11.41
C GLY A 140 6.02 -19.44 11.01
N LEU A 141 5.40 -20.63 10.90
CA LEU A 141 3.98 -20.78 10.56
C LEU A 141 3.06 -20.16 11.62
N ARG A 142 3.25 -20.51 12.90
CA ARG A 142 2.43 -20.00 14.00
C ARG A 142 2.62 -18.49 14.16
N THR A 143 3.85 -18.01 14.04
CA THR A 143 4.14 -16.59 14.14
C THR A 143 3.49 -15.81 13.00
N VAL A 144 3.61 -16.26 11.76
CA VAL A 144 2.94 -15.62 10.61
C VAL A 144 1.44 -15.62 10.81
N LEU A 145 0.85 -16.75 11.21
CA LEU A 145 -0.59 -16.85 11.43
C LEU A 145 -1.09 -15.86 12.50
N LEU A 146 -0.47 -15.83 13.67
CA LEU A 146 -0.85 -14.92 14.76
C LEU A 146 -0.67 -13.45 14.35
N LEU A 147 0.43 -13.12 13.67
CA LEU A 147 0.67 -11.76 13.19
C LEU A 147 -0.36 -11.35 12.13
N ARG A 148 -0.80 -12.28 11.26
CA ARG A 148 -1.87 -12.03 10.28
C ARG A 148 -3.22 -11.83 10.93
N LEU A 149 -3.53 -12.59 11.99
CA LEU A 149 -4.76 -12.42 12.75
C LEU A 149 -4.80 -11.09 13.51
N LEU A 150 -3.65 -10.63 14.06
CA LEU A 150 -3.60 -9.43 14.88
C LEU A 150 -3.41 -8.13 14.08
N PHE A 151 -2.57 -8.14 13.04
CA PHE A 151 -2.17 -6.94 12.28
C PHE A 151 -2.59 -6.95 10.81
N TYR A 152 -3.24 -8.02 10.35
CA TYR A 152 -3.63 -8.20 8.95
C TYR A 152 -2.47 -7.94 7.97
N THR A 153 -2.72 -7.39 6.77
CA THR A 153 -1.72 -7.05 5.75
C THR A 153 -1.05 -5.70 6.01
N ALA A 154 -0.58 -5.46 7.24
CA ALA A 154 0.24 -4.29 7.53
C ALA A 154 1.51 -4.30 6.64
N PRO A 155 1.78 -3.24 5.86
CA PRO A 155 2.94 -3.21 4.95
C PRO A 155 4.28 -3.41 5.70
N THR A 156 4.39 -2.86 6.90
CA THR A 156 5.57 -3.00 7.78
C THR A 156 5.83 -4.46 8.14
N LEU A 157 4.78 -5.22 8.43
CA LEU A 157 4.85 -6.62 8.79
C LEU A 157 5.26 -7.50 7.59
N GLN A 158 4.74 -7.19 6.40
CA GLN A 158 5.08 -7.88 5.16
C GLN A 158 6.57 -7.77 4.83
N PHE A 159 7.14 -6.56 4.96
CA PHE A 159 8.57 -6.34 4.78
C PHE A 159 9.41 -7.02 5.87
N ALA A 160 8.98 -6.95 7.14
CA ALA A 160 9.67 -7.62 8.24
C ALA A 160 9.74 -9.14 8.03
N LEU A 161 8.62 -9.76 7.65
CA LEU A 161 8.56 -11.19 7.35
C LEU A 161 9.39 -11.56 6.11
N GLY A 162 9.36 -10.74 5.05
CA GLY A 162 10.15 -11.00 3.83
C GLY A 162 11.66 -10.90 4.02
N VAL A 163 12.12 -10.07 4.95
CA VAL A 163 13.54 -9.94 5.29
C VAL A 163 14.00 -11.03 6.27
N SER A 164 13.07 -11.59 7.06
CA SER A 164 13.36 -12.64 8.04
C SER A 164 13.81 -13.97 7.39
N ARG A 165 14.25 -14.92 8.24
CA ARG A 165 14.59 -16.30 7.85
C ARG A 165 13.38 -17.23 7.69
N VAL A 166 12.15 -16.74 7.80
CA VAL A 166 10.95 -17.57 7.63
C VAL A 166 10.92 -18.22 6.24
N LYS A 167 10.64 -19.53 6.20
CA LYS A 167 10.51 -20.29 4.94
C LYS A 167 9.27 -19.82 4.18
N LEU A 168 9.36 -19.75 2.84
CA LEU A 168 8.26 -19.33 1.96
C LEU A 168 7.00 -20.17 2.20
N GLY A 169 7.12 -21.49 2.39
CA GLY A 169 5.99 -22.37 2.66
C GLY A 169 5.25 -22.04 3.97
N SER A 170 5.98 -21.73 5.05
CA SER A 170 5.38 -21.33 6.33
C SER A 170 4.71 -19.96 6.23
N PHE A 171 5.29 -19.04 5.47
CA PHE A 171 4.69 -17.73 5.18
C PHE A 171 3.40 -17.88 4.36
N LEU A 172 3.44 -18.71 3.31
CA LEU A 172 2.33 -18.92 2.40
C LEU A 172 1.16 -19.57 3.14
N ALA A 173 1.38 -20.69 3.83
CA ALA A 173 0.34 -21.38 4.59
C ALA A 173 -0.25 -20.49 5.71
N GLY A 174 0.59 -19.77 6.44
CA GLY A 174 0.13 -18.84 7.48
C GLY A 174 -0.65 -17.65 6.93
N THR A 175 -0.30 -17.18 5.72
CA THR A 175 -1.03 -16.09 5.04
C THR A 175 -2.35 -16.59 4.46
N ILE A 176 -2.35 -17.71 3.74
CA ILE A 176 -3.54 -18.35 3.17
C ILE A 176 -4.61 -18.53 4.24
N VAL A 177 -4.26 -19.08 5.40
CA VAL A 177 -5.19 -19.30 6.50
C VAL A 177 -5.48 -18.01 7.26
N GLY A 178 -4.45 -17.22 7.58
CA GLY A 178 -4.58 -16.05 8.45
C GLY A 178 -5.37 -14.89 7.84
N VAL A 179 -5.45 -14.78 6.52
CA VAL A 179 -6.22 -13.71 5.86
C VAL A 179 -7.71 -14.06 5.66
N ILE A 180 -8.10 -15.33 5.79
CA ILE A 180 -9.50 -15.77 5.63
C ILE A 180 -10.47 -15.00 6.51
N PRO A 181 -10.32 -14.96 7.86
CA PRO A 181 -11.36 -14.37 8.73
C PRO A 181 -11.57 -12.88 8.44
N PHE A 182 -10.50 -12.13 8.21
CA PHE A 182 -10.60 -10.71 7.88
C PHE A 182 -11.20 -10.48 6.49
N THR A 183 -10.80 -11.29 5.50
CA THR A 183 -11.34 -11.19 4.12
C THR A 183 -12.82 -11.55 4.10
N LEU A 184 -13.24 -12.54 4.88
CA LEU A 184 -14.64 -12.92 5.00
C LEU A 184 -15.45 -11.80 5.65
N LEU A 185 -15.00 -11.27 6.78
CA LEU A 185 -15.68 -10.17 7.48
C LEU A 185 -15.86 -8.95 6.58
N THR A 186 -14.79 -8.54 5.89
CA THR A 186 -14.83 -7.39 4.98
C THR A 186 -15.66 -7.65 3.73
N THR A 187 -15.69 -8.88 3.22
CA THR A 187 -16.59 -9.25 2.12
C THR A 187 -18.05 -9.12 2.55
N LEU A 188 -18.42 -9.63 3.73
CA LEU A 188 -19.78 -9.50 4.27
C LEU A 188 -20.17 -8.03 4.49
N LEU A 189 -19.25 -7.22 5.01
CA LEU A 189 -19.45 -5.77 5.12
C LEU A 189 -19.64 -5.12 3.74
N GLY A 190 -18.86 -5.53 2.74
CA GLY A 190 -18.99 -5.05 1.37
C GLY A 190 -20.33 -5.43 0.73
N VAL A 191 -20.87 -6.62 1.01
CA VAL A 191 -22.21 -7.03 0.55
C VAL A 191 -23.30 -6.14 1.17
N GLN A 192 -23.23 -5.88 2.48
CA GLN A 192 -24.18 -4.97 3.13
C GLN A 192 -24.05 -3.54 2.60
N LEU A 193 -22.82 -3.08 2.38
CA LEU A 193 -22.54 -1.79 1.76
C LEU A 193 -23.14 -1.73 0.35
N ASN A 194 -22.99 -2.78 -0.46
CA ASN A 194 -23.57 -2.85 -1.79
C ASN A 194 -25.09 -2.75 -1.75
N ALA A 195 -25.75 -3.52 -0.87
CA ALA A 195 -27.20 -3.46 -0.69
C ALA A 195 -27.67 -2.06 -0.26
N TRP A 196 -26.92 -1.40 0.63
CA TRP A 196 -27.21 -0.03 1.05
C TRP A 196 -27.04 0.99 -0.09
N LEU A 197 -26.02 0.82 -0.94
CA LEU A 197 -25.78 1.66 -2.12
C LEU A 197 -26.83 1.45 -3.21
N GLU A 198 -27.35 0.23 -3.37
CA GLU A 198 -28.47 -0.06 -4.27
C GLU A 198 -29.78 0.59 -3.78
N ALA A 199 -30.00 0.58 -2.46
CA ALA A 199 -31.13 1.28 -1.85
C ALA A 199 -30.98 2.81 -1.86
N ASN A 200 -29.75 3.33 -1.88
CA ASN A 200 -29.43 4.76 -1.88
C ASN A 200 -28.45 5.08 -3.02
N PRO A 201 -28.91 5.07 -4.28
CA PRO A 201 -28.03 5.26 -5.43
C PRO A 201 -27.18 6.51 -5.31
N ILE A 202 -25.88 6.37 -5.57
CA ILE A 202 -24.89 7.46 -5.49
C ILE A 202 -25.33 8.66 -6.36
N SER A 203 -26.07 8.44 -7.44
CA SER A 203 -26.61 9.50 -8.31
C SER A 203 -27.65 10.40 -7.65
N THR A 204 -28.41 9.91 -6.65
CA THR A 204 -29.46 10.69 -5.96
C THR A 204 -28.92 11.51 -4.79
N TRP A 205 -27.62 11.38 -4.48
CA TRP A 205 -27.00 12.11 -3.39
C TRP A 205 -26.94 13.61 -3.72
N PRO A 206 -27.04 14.51 -2.73
CA PRO A 206 -27.02 15.96 -2.96
C PRO A 206 -25.60 16.42 -3.29
N TRP A 207 -25.20 16.19 -4.54
CA TRP A 207 -23.88 16.50 -5.10
C TRP A 207 -23.58 18.00 -5.13
N ASP A 208 -24.63 18.82 -5.19
CA ASP A 208 -24.57 20.27 -5.03
C ASP A 208 -23.94 20.67 -3.69
N ARG A 209 -24.19 19.89 -2.62
CA ARG A 209 -23.62 20.11 -1.28
C ARG A 209 -22.35 19.31 -1.06
N PHE A 210 -22.34 18.03 -1.41
CA PHE A 210 -21.21 17.14 -1.14
C PHE A 210 -20.04 17.34 -2.09
N GLY A 211 -20.28 17.65 -3.37
CA GLY A 211 -19.24 17.83 -4.38
C GLY A 211 -18.23 18.91 -4.00
N PRO A 212 -18.65 20.15 -3.70
CA PRO A 212 -17.75 21.20 -3.26
C PRO A 212 -16.97 20.85 -1.99
N LEU A 213 -17.62 20.21 -1.01
CA LEU A 213 -16.96 19.78 0.24
C LEU A 213 -15.90 18.71 0.00
N ILE A 214 -16.18 17.73 -0.86
CA ILE A 214 -15.21 16.68 -1.25
C ILE A 214 -14.02 17.31 -1.98
N LEU A 215 -14.26 18.22 -2.92
CA LEU A 215 -13.20 18.91 -3.65
C LEU A 215 -12.34 19.79 -2.73
N LEU A 216 -12.96 20.53 -1.81
CA LEU A 216 -12.26 21.35 -0.82
C LEU A 216 -11.41 20.51 0.11
N THR A 217 -11.95 19.39 0.61
CA THR A 217 -11.21 18.49 1.51
C THR A 217 -10.06 17.79 0.80
N LEU A 218 -10.26 17.30 -0.43
CA LEU A 218 -9.18 16.78 -1.28
C LEU A 218 -8.10 17.83 -1.56
N GLY A 219 -8.51 19.04 -1.95
CA GLY A 219 -7.60 20.16 -2.17
C GLY A 219 -6.80 20.52 -0.92
N ALA A 220 -7.45 20.59 0.24
CA ALA A 220 -6.80 20.84 1.51
C ALA A 220 -5.81 19.73 1.89
N ILE A 221 -6.17 18.45 1.71
CA ILE A 221 -5.27 17.31 1.94
C ILE A 221 -4.04 17.39 1.03
N LEU A 222 -4.24 17.70 -0.26
CA LEU A 222 -3.15 17.85 -1.22
C LEU A 222 -2.25 19.04 -0.88
N LEU A 223 -2.82 20.17 -0.46
CA LEU A 223 -2.06 21.34 -0.01
C LEU A 223 -1.26 21.06 1.26
N VAL A 224 -1.86 20.38 2.25
CA VAL A 224 -1.17 19.96 3.47
C VAL A 224 -0.07 18.98 3.14
N ALA A 225 -0.32 17.99 2.28
CA ALA A 225 0.70 17.06 1.82
C ALA A 225 1.84 17.80 1.10
N PHE A 226 1.53 18.71 0.18
CA PHE A 226 2.51 19.54 -0.53
C PHE A 226 3.33 20.40 0.43
N HIS A 227 2.68 21.08 1.39
CA HIS A 227 3.34 21.91 2.37
C HIS A 227 4.25 21.08 3.28
N PHE A 228 3.77 19.93 3.76
CA PHE A 228 4.55 19.03 4.58
C PHE A 228 5.77 18.49 3.82
N ILE A 229 5.59 18.11 2.55
CA ILE A 229 6.67 17.64 1.68
C ILE A 229 7.70 18.75 1.41
N ARG A 230 7.25 19.98 1.13
CA ARG A 230 8.12 21.15 0.93
C ARG A 230 8.87 21.53 2.22
N ARG A 231 8.19 21.51 3.37
CA ARG A 231 8.78 21.81 4.69
C ARG A 231 9.79 20.76 5.11
N TRP A 232 9.54 19.49 4.81
CA TRP A 232 10.48 18.40 5.02
C TRP A 232 11.67 18.43 4.07
N GLN A 233 11.49 18.91 2.83
CA GLN A 233 12.60 19.18 1.91
C GLN A 233 13.48 20.33 2.40
N GLY A 234 12.90 21.39 2.98
CA GLY A 234 13.64 22.52 3.56
C GLY A 234 14.48 22.14 4.78
N ARG A 235 13.98 21.26 5.65
CA ARG A 235 14.73 20.76 6.83
C ARG A 235 15.90 19.84 6.48
N LEU A 236 15.88 19.21 5.31
CA LEU A 236 16.99 18.37 4.82
C LEU A 236 18.07 19.18 4.07
N SER A 237 17.89 20.50 3.95
CA SER A 237 18.79 21.41 3.22
C SER A 237 19.77 22.18 4.13
N PHE A 238 19.70 22.02 5.46
CA PHE A 238 20.50 22.80 6.42
C PHE A 238 21.67 22.07 7.10
N GLU A 239 22.06 20.88 6.62
CA GLU A 239 23.33 20.23 7.03
C GLU A 239 24.41 20.32 5.93
N HIS A 240 24.47 21.46 5.24
CA HIS A 240 25.54 21.76 4.29
C HIS A 240 25.95 23.24 4.33
N THR A 241 26.33 23.69 5.52
CA THR A 241 27.29 24.80 5.64
C THR A 241 28.42 24.35 6.55
N GLY A 242 29.16 23.35 6.05
CA GLY A 242 30.52 23.10 6.51
C GLY A 242 31.41 24.25 6.01
N ARG A 243 31.58 25.27 6.84
CA ARG A 243 32.81 26.05 6.90
C ARG A 243 33.23 26.07 8.36
N VAL A 244 34.15 25.18 8.69
CA VAL A 244 35.12 25.45 9.74
C VAL A 244 36.27 26.13 8.98
N ASP A 245 36.44 27.44 9.19
CA ASP A 245 37.63 28.14 8.73
C ASP A 245 38.83 27.54 9.46
N LEU A 246 39.56 26.67 8.78
CA LEU A 246 40.85 26.13 9.22
C LEU A 246 41.96 26.95 8.55
N HIS A 247 42.10 28.22 8.97
CA HIS A 247 43.31 29.01 8.71
C HIS A 247 43.47 30.06 9.81
N LEU A 248 44.10 29.64 10.91
CA LEU A 248 45.06 30.40 11.71
C LEU A 248 46.01 29.32 12.28
N GLU A 249 47.07 28.96 11.54
CA GLU A 249 48.47 29.31 11.90
C GLU A 249 48.72 29.00 13.39
N GLN A 250 49.27 27.83 13.75
CA GLN A 250 50.69 27.51 13.65
C GLN A 250 51.57 28.74 13.51
N GLU A 251 52.10 29.20 14.64
CA GLU A 251 53.47 29.68 14.84
C GLU A 251 53.77 29.64 16.37
N PRO A 252 55.05 29.55 16.76
CA PRO A 252 55.55 28.67 17.82
C PRO A 252 55.37 29.12 19.28
#